data_AF-A0A833E9R3-F1
#
_entry.id   AF-A0A833E9R3-F1
#
_cell.length_a   1.000
_cell.length_b   1.000
_cell.length_c   1.000
_cell.angle_alpha   90.00
_cell.angle_beta   90.00
_cell.angle_gamma   90.00
#
_symmetry.space_group_name_H-M   'P 1'
#
loop_
_entity.id
_entity.type
_entity.pdbx_description
1 polymer ?
#
loop_
_entity_poly.entity_id
_entity_poly.type
_entity_poly.pdbx_seq_one_letter_code
_entity_poly.pdbx_strand_id
1 'polypeptide(L)'
;MIQPKDTKRFLEALFSGRLTEADNVLSRLAKRHKTPEEQRYLKALDGLMYSYVNDDKEALIYRLYRADNPEDYRRRALNDMRRLANRPVVGEDPFFKAWADVLEMLDKLPQPHKIKQNQQQREEEE
;
A
#
# COMPACT_ATOMS: atom_id res chain seq x y z
N MET A 1 -5.26 -6.01 16.71
CA MET A 1 -4.56 -5.02 15.86
C MET A 1 -3.64 -5.74 14.88
N ILE A 2 -3.64 -5.31 13.62
CA ILE A 2 -2.78 -5.88 12.56
C ILE A 2 -1.34 -5.46 12.80
N GLN A 3 -0.41 -6.41 12.70
CA GLN A 3 0.99 -6.17 13.01
C GLN A 3 1.73 -5.60 11.79
N PRO A 4 2.68 -4.65 11.98
CA PRO A 4 3.48 -4.10 10.88
C PRO A 4 4.17 -5.17 10.01
N LYS A 5 4.63 -6.26 10.63
CA LYS A 5 5.24 -7.40 9.92
C LYS A 5 4.29 -8.09 8.93
N ASP A 6 3.01 -8.14 9.25
CA ASP A 6 2.00 -8.78 8.41
C ASP A 6 1.70 -7.90 7.18
N THR A 7 1.59 -6.59 7.40
CA THR A 7 1.50 -5.60 6.31
C THR A 7 2.74 -5.64 5.42
N LYS A 8 3.94 -5.66 6.00
CA LYS A 8 5.19 -5.76 5.24
C LYS A 8 5.22 -7.01 4.38
N ARG A 9 4.89 -8.18 4.94
CA ARG A 9 4.87 -9.46 4.20
C ARG A 9 3.90 -9.43 3.02
N PHE A 10 2.71 -8.85 3.22
CA PHE A 10 1.74 -8.65 2.14
C PHE A 10 2.33 -7.77 1.03
N LEU A 11 2.93 -6.62 1.39
CA LEU A 11 3.51 -5.68 0.43
C LEU A 11 4.71 -6.27 -0.32
N GLU A 12 5.59 -7.01 0.36
CA GLU A 12 6.72 -7.71 -0.27
C GLU A 12 6.24 -8.70 -1.34
N ALA A 13 5.21 -9.51 -1.03
CA ALA A 13 4.62 -10.43 -1.98
C ALA A 13 3.98 -9.69 -3.17
N LEU A 14 3.19 -8.63 -2.88
CA LEU A 14 2.51 -7.82 -3.90
C LEU A 14 3.49 -7.18 -4.88
N PHE A 15 4.48 -6.46 -4.35
CA PHE A 15 5.44 -5.72 -5.16
C PHE A 15 6.38 -6.66 -5.91
N SER A 16 6.69 -7.83 -5.38
CA SER A 16 7.45 -8.87 -6.09
C SER A 16 6.64 -9.62 -7.16
N GLY A 17 5.34 -9.33 -7.30
CA GLY A 17 4.47 -10.01 -8.28
C GLY A 17 3.97 -11.39 -7.88
N ARG A 18 4.16 -11.78 -6.62
CA ARG A 18 3.62 -13.01 -6.05
C ARG A 18 2.16 -12.79 -5.63
N LEU A 19 1.28 -12.49 -6.60
CA LEU A 19 -0.11 -12.09 -6.36
C LEU A 19 -0.91 -13.12 -5.56
N THR A 20 -0.75 -14.41 -5.87
CA THR A 20 -1.38 -15.50 -5.11
C THR A 20 -0.89 -15.55 -3.66
N GLU A 21 0.37 -15.24 -3.39
CA GLU A 21 0.87 -15.17 -2.01
C GLU A 21 0.30 -13.94 -1.28
N ALA A 22 0.26 -12.78 -1.94
CA ALA A 22 -0.32 -11.56 -1.39
C ALA A 22 -1.79 -11.76 -1.01
N ASP A 23 -2.59 -12.36 -1.90
CA ASP A 23 -3.99 -12.70 -1.64
C ASP A 23 -4.15 -13.69 -0.47
N ASN A 24 -3.31 -14.73 -0.42
CA ASN A 24 -3.30 -15.67 0.70
C ASN A 24 -2.97 -15.00 2.04
N VAL A 25 -2.04 -14.05 2.05
CA VAL A 25 -1.71 -13.27 3.26
C VAL A 25 -2.92 -12.46 3.69
N LEU A 26 -3.54 -11.68 2.79
CA LEU A 26 -4.76 -10.89 3.11
C LEU A 26 -5.90 -11.78 3.61
N SER A 27 -6.17 -12.90 2.93
CA SER A 27 -7.20 -13.86 3.30
C SER A 27 -6.98 -14.43 4.71
N ARG A 28 -5.73 -14.75 5.08
CA ARG A 28 -5.40 -15.22 6.44
C ARG A 28 -5.59 -14.11 7.47
N LEU A 29 -5.20 -12.87 7.16
CA LEU A 29 -5.42 -11.74 8.04
C LEU A 29 -6.91 -11.47 8.25
N ALA A 30 -7.71 -11.48 7.19
CA ALA A 30 -9.16 -11.31 7.26
C ALA A 30 -9.86 -12.44 8.03
N LYS A 31 -9.31 -13.66 8.03
CA LYS A 31 -9.80 -14.76 8.87
C LYS A 31 -9.46 -14.56 10.35
N ARG A 32 -8.28 -14.01 10.67
CA ARG A 32 -7.79 -13.85 12.04
C ARG A 32 -8.33 -12.60 12.74
N HIS A 33 -8.53 -11.52 11.98
CA HIS A 33 -8.89 -10.21 12.50
C HIS A 33 -10.34 -9.88 12.15
N LYS A 34 -11.20 -9.68 13.16
CA LYS A 34 -12.66 -9.60 13.00
C LYS A 34 -13.29 -8.33 13.55
N THR A 35 -12.52 -7.52 14.26
CA THR A 35 -13.05 -6.26 14.81
C THR A 35 -13.32 -5.26 13.68
N PRO A 36 -14.30 -4.34 13.83
CA PRO A 36 -14.58 -3.33 12.81
C PRO A 36 -13.36 -2.48 12.44
N GLU A 37 -12.52 -2.16 13.42
CA GLU A 37 -11.28 -1.41 13.22
C GLU A 37 -10.28 -2.15 12.35
N GLU A 38 -10.04 -3.43 12.65
CA GLU A 38 -9.13 -4.25 11.84
C GLU A 38 -9.68 -4.47 10.43
N GLN A 39 -11.00 -4.61 10.28
CA GLN A 39 -11.64 -4.74 8.97
C GLN A 39 -11.47 -3.46 8.13
N ARG A 40 -11.53 -2.26 8.74
CA ARG A 40 -11.22 -1.01 8.03
C ARG A 40 -9.77 -0.94 7.56
N TYR A 41 -8.82 -1.37 8.40
CA TYR A 41 -7.42 -1.46 7.99
C TYR A 41 -7.22 -2.45 6.84
N LEU A 42 -7.82 -3.65 6.93
CA LEU A 42 -7.77 -4.65 5.85
C LEU A 42 -8.40 -4.13 4.57
N LYS A 43 -9.46 -3.31 4.66
CA LYS A 43 -10.09 -2.73 3.48
C LYS A 43 -9.16 -1.80 2.71
N ALA A 44 -8.27 -1.09 3.39
CA ALA A 44 -7.24 -0.29 2.73
C ALA A 44 -6.23 -1.18 1.98
N LEU A 45 -5.78 -2.28 2.60
CA LEU A 45 -4.86 -3.22 1.95
C LEU A 45 -5.51 -3.95 0.77
N ASP A 46 -6.79 -4.31 0.90
CA ASP A 46 -7.61 -4.89 -0.17
C ASP A 46 -7.76 -3.91 -1.35
N GLY A 47 -8.03 -2.64 -1.07
CA GLY A 47 -8.06 -1.58 -2.09
C GLY A 47 -6.70 -1.39 -2.79
N LEU A 48 -5.60 -1.49 -2.05
CA LEU A 48 -4.26 -1.49 -2.63
C LEU A 48 -4.05 -2.70 -3.55
N MET A 49 -4.39 -3.91 -3.11
CA MET A 49 -4.31 -5.12 -3.94
C MET A 49 -5.13 -4.97 -5.22
N TYR A 50 -6.38 -4.52 -5.09
CA TYR A 50 -7.29 -4.32 -6.22
C TYR A 50 -6.73 -3.31 -7.23
N SER A 51 -6.35 -2.12 -6.78
CA SER A 51 -5.78 -1.09 -7.67
C SER A 51 -4.48 -1.56 -8.35
N TYR A 52 -3.64 -2.30 -7.62
CA TYR A 52 -2.39 -2.84 -8.16
C TYR A 52 -2.60 -3.93 -9.19
N VAL A 53 -3.54 -4.86 -8.96
CA VAL A 53 -3.86 -5.93 -9.91
C VAL A 53 -4.47 -5.35 -11.19
N ASN A 54 -5.35 -4.35 -11.07
CA ASN A 54 -6.06 -3.75 -12.21
C ASN A 54 -5.29 -2.65 -12.95
N ASP A 55 -4.02 -2.40 -12.60
CA ASP A 55 -3.19 -1.36 -13.22
C ASP A 55 -3.82 0.04 -13.17
N ASP A 56 -4.46 0.36 -12.04
CA ASP A 56 -5.03 1.68 -11.81
C ASP A 56 -3.91 2.71 -11.68
N LYS A 57 -3.63 3.38 -12.81
CA LYS A 57 -2.59 4.40 -12.95
C LYS A 57 -2.84 5.63 -12.07
N GLU A 58 -4.08 5.85 -11.63
CA GLU A 58 -4.46 6.97 -10.77
C GLU A 58 -4.34 6.62 -9.28
N ALA A 59 -4.11 5.35 -8.95
CA ALA A 59 -3.91 4.92 -7.59
C ALA A 59 -2.64 5.53 -6.98
N LEU A 60 -2.70 5.75 -5.66
CA LEU A 60 -1.66 6.47 -4.92
C LEU A 60 -0.25 5.93 -5.17
N ILE A 61 -0.07 4.62 -5.20
CA ILE A 61 1.24 3.98 -5.40
C ILE A 61 1.77 4.27 -6.80
N TYR A 62 0.96 4.13 -7.85
CA TYR A 62 1.42 4.41 -9.21
C TYR A 62 1.78 5.89 -9.38
N ARG A 63 0.96 6.80 -8.84
CA ARG A 63 1.24 8.23 -8.86
C ARG A 63 2.52 8.59 -8.11
N LEU A 64 2.78 7.94 -6.97
CA LEU A 64 4.01 8.14 -6.19
C LEU A 64 5.25 7.79 -7.00
N TYR A 65 5.27 6.64 -7.66
CA TYR A 65 6.43 6.20 -8.45
C TYR A 65 6.60 6.94 -9.78
N ARG A 66 5.56 7.66 -10.24
CA ARG A 66 5.62 8.49 -11.45
C ARG A 66 5.82 9.97 -11.17
N ALA A 67 5.83 10.37 -9.91
CA ALA A 67 6.03 11.77 -9.55
C ALA A 67 7.47 12.20 -9.88
N ASP A 68 7.66 13.46 -10.28
CA ASP A 68 8.99 14.03 -10.55
C ASP A 68 9.90 13.97 -9.30
N ASN A 69 9.29 14.07 -8.12
CA ASN A 69 9.95 13.89 -6.83
C ASN A 69 9.17 12.89 -5.95
N PRO A 70 9.44 11.57 -6.09
CA PRO A 70 8.73 10.52 -5.36
C PRO A 70 8.86 10.64 -3.83
N GLU A 71 10.02 11.09 -3.35
CA GLU A 71 10.30 11.24 -1.91
C GLU A 71 9.46 12.35 -1.28
N ASP A 72 9.40 13.52 -1.92
CA ASP A 72 8.58 14.63 -1.45
C ASP A 72 7.07 14.32 -1.58
N TYR A 73 6.68 13.64 -2.67
CA TYR A 73 5.31 13.15 -2.84
C TYR A 73 4.92 12.16 -1.74
N ARG A 74 5.77 11.16 -1.45
CA ARG A 74 5.59 10.19 -0.37
C ARG A 74 5.45 10.89 0.97
N ARG A 75 6.32 11.85 1.28
CA ARG A 75 6.30 12.62 2.52
C ARG A 75 4.99 13.38 2.69
N ARG A 76 4.52 14.09 1.66
CA ARG A 76 3.23 14.80 1.70
C ARG A 76 2.06 13.84 1.92
N ALA A 77 2.00 12.77 1.12
CA ALA A 77 0.96 11.76 1.26
C ALA A 77 0.95 11.14 2.66
N LEU A 78 2.12 10.81 3.21
CA LEU A 78 2.25 10.26 4.56
C LEU A 78 1.72 11.24 5.62
N ASN A 79 2.08 12.51 5.52
CA ASN A 79 1.59 13.53 6.45
C ASN A 79 0.07 13.69 6.38
N ASP A 80 -0.51 13.66 5.18
CA ASP A 80 -1.96 13.69 5.00
C ASP A 80 -2.63 12.47 5.60
N MET A 81 -2.09 11.26 5.37
CA MET A 81 -2.63 10.02 5.94
C MET A 81 -2.55 10.02 7.47
N ARG A 82 -1.43 10.48 8.05
CA ARG A 82 -1.28 10.60 9.51
C ARG A 82 -2.27 11.61 10.11
N ARG A 83 -2.51 12.73 9.42
CA ARG A 83 -3.52 13.72 9.84
C ARG A 83 -4.93 13.15 9.76
N LEU A 84 -5.25 12.41 8.69
CA LEU A 84 -6.56 11.79 8.50
C LEU A 84 -6.80 10.62 9.44
N ALA A 85 -5.74 9.90 9.83
CA ALA A 85 -5.76 8.86 10.84
C ALA A 85 -6.03 9.45 12.22
N ASN A 86 -5.35 10.53 12.61
CA ASN A 86 -5.47 11.08 13.96
C ASN A 86 -6.52 12.21 14.01
N ARG A 87 -7.81 11.83 14.11
CA ARG A 87 -8.90 12.82 14.22
C ARG A 87 -9.22 13.11 15.70
N PRO A 88 -9.19 14.38 16.14
CA PRO A 88 -9.34 14.73 17.56
C PRO A 88 -10.62 14.22 18.24
N VAL A 89 -11.71 14.11 17.48
CA VAL A 89 -13.05 13.79 18.03
C VAL A 89 -13.41 12.31 17.87
N VAL A 90 -12.85 11.65 16.86
CA VAL A 90 -13.28 10.30 16.43
C VAL A 90 -12.24 9.23 16.77
N GLY A 91 -11.03 9.64 17.17
CA GLY A 91 -9.92 8.72 17.43
C GLY A 91 -9.14 8.35 16.16
N GLU A 92 -8.34 7.29 16.25
CA GLU A 92 -7.53 6.79 15.14
C GLU A 92 -8.43 6.14 14.08
N ASP A 93 -8.34 6.56 12.82
CA ASP A 93 -9.02 5.91 11.69
C ASP A 93 -8.12 4.82 11.08
N PRO A 94 -8.45 3.53 11.26
CA PRO A 94 -7.57 2.43 10.85
C PRO A 94 -7.36 2.34 9.34
N PHE A 95 -8.27 2.88 8.53
CA PHE A 95 -8.11 2.91 7.08
C PHE A 95 -6.95 3.82 6.67
N PHE A 96 -6.92 5.04 7.20
CA PHE A 96 -5.84 5.99 6.92
C PHE A 96 -4.53 5.59 7.61
N LYS A 97 -4.63 4.96 8.79
CA LYS A 97 -3.48 4.34 9.43
C LYS A 97 -2.80 3.32 8.52
N ALA A 98 -3.56 2.42 7.90
CA ALA A 98 -3.01 1.43 6.98
C ALA A 98 -2.24 2.07 5.83
N TRP A 99 -2.76 3.14 5.25
CA TRP A 99 -2.06 3.89 4.21
C TRP A 99 -0.79 4.58 4.71
N ALA A 100 -0.80 5.12 5.92
CA ALA A 100 0.41 5.66 6.55
C ALA A 100 1.46 4.56 6.74
N ASP A 101 1.07 3.42 7.30
CA ASP A 101 1.95 2.26 7.53
C ASP A 101 2.53 1.74 6.20
N VAL A 102 1.73 1.66 5.13
CA VAL A 102 2.20 1.31 3.77
C VAL A 102 3.27 2.28 3.30
N LEU A 103 3.00 3.60 3.37
CA LEU A 103 3.91 4.64 2.89
C LEU A 103 5.23 4.66 3.67
N GLU A 104 5.19 4.40 4.97
CA GLU A 104 6.37 4.30 5.85
C GLU A 104 7.24 3.07 5.57
N MET A 105 6.67 2.03 4.96
CA MET A 105 7.39 0.79 4.65
C MET A 105 7.98 0.79 3.24
N LEU A 106 7.59 1.73 2.36
CA LEU A 106 8.00 1.71 0.95
C LEU A 106 9.51 1.69 0.73
N ASP A 107 10.29 2.35 1.60
CA ASP A 107 11.75 2.40 1.57
C ASP A 107 12.41 1.03 1.84
N LYS A 108 11.70 0.11 2.51
CA LYS A 108 12.16 -1.23 2.91
C LYS A 108 11.61 -2.34 2.02
N LEU A 109 10.90 -1.97 0.96
CA LEU A 109 10.21 -2.90 0.07
C LEU A 109 10.88 -2.92 -1.30
N PRO A 110 10.77 -4.03 -2.04
CA PRO A 110 11.21 -4.04 -3.43
C PRO A 110 10.39 -3.03 -4.24
N GLN A 111 10.98 -2.47 -5.30
CA GLN A 111 10.22 -1.66 -6.25
C GLN A 111 9.08 -2.50 -6.85
N PRO A 112 7.87 -1.95 -7.03
CA PRO A 112 6.75 -2.69 -7.58
C PRO A 112 7.07 -3.20 -8.99
N HIS A 113 6.91 -4.52 -9.20
CA HIS A 113 7.31 -5.19 -10.44
C HIS A 113 6.66 -4.58 -11.69
N LYS A 114 5.41 -4.12 -11.59
CA LYS A 114 4.67 -3.50 -12.69
C LYS A 114 5.22 -2.12 -13.06
N ILE A 115 5.82 -1.41 -12.09
CA ILE A 115 6.46 -0.12 -12.33
C ILE A 115 7.82 -0.34 -12.97
N LYS A 116 8.58 -1.33 -12.48
CA LYS A 116 9.86 -1.71 -13.08
C LYS A 116 9.73 -2.13 -14.55
N GLN A 117 8.72 -2.95 -14.88
CA GLN A 117 8.45 -3.37 -16.27
C GLN A 117 8.14 -2.18 -17.19
N ASN A 118 7.32 -1.23 -16.72
CA ASN A 118 6.99 -0.03 -17.51
C ASN A 118 8.19 0.91 -17.73
N GLN A 119 9.16 0.92 -16.81
CA GLN A 119 10.40 1.71 -16.98
C GLN A 119 11.33 1.05 -18.01
N GLN A 120 11.54 -0.25 -17.90
CA GLN A 120 12.37 -1.01 -18.85
C GLN A 120 11.84 -0.96 -20.29
N GLN A 121 10.52 -1.05 -20.48
CA GLN A 121 9.91 -0.94 -21.82
C GLN A 121 10.13 0.43 -22.48
N ARG A 122 10.19 1.51 -21.70
CA ARG A 122 10.44 2.86 -22.24
C ARG A 122 11.90 3.07 -22.65
N GLU A 123 12.83 2.49 -21.90
CA GLU A 123 14.27 2.57 -22.18
C GLU A 123 14.68 1.74 -23.41
N GLU A 124 13.92 0.71 -23.79
CA GLU A 124 14.15 -0.11 -24.99
C GLU A 124 13.54 0.49 -26.27
N GLU A 125 12.66 1.49 -26.14
CA GLU A 125 11.98 2.18 -27.25
C GLU A 125 12.65 3.52 -27.65
N GLU A 126 13.67 3.99 -26.90
CA GLU A 126 14.51 5.17 -27.17
C GLU A 126 15.88 4.81 -27.75
#